data_AF-A0A397BEH2-F1
#
_entry.id   AF-A0A397BEH2-F1
#
_cell.length_a   1.000
_cell.length_b   1.000
_cell.length_c   1.000
_cell.angle_alpha   90.00
_cell.angle_beta   90.00
_cell.angle_gamma   90.00
#
_symmetry.space_group_name_H-M   'P 1'
#
loop_
_entity.id
_entity.type
_entity.pdbx_description
1 polymer ?
#
loop_
_entity_poly.entity_id
_entity_poly.type
_entity_poly.pdbx_seq_one_letter_code
_entity_poly.pdbx_strand_id
1 'polypeptide(L)'
;VDPAPAMPKSKSTDELQAILLDTSRSMFDRYRAMFSLRNRNTEDAALPTQALASAFQDTSALFRHEIAYVMGQMANPVTVPALKEVLINEAEHRMVRHEAAEALGAIGTAECEDILKVYLKDAHQVVRESCEVALDIIDYWAQPQAQNA
;
A
#
# COMPACT_ATOMS: atom_id res chain seq x y z
N VAL A 1 11.18 8.63 7.86
CA VAL A 1 12.20 9.20 6.95
C VAL A 1 12.44 8.17 5.86
N ASP A 2 12.29 8.53 4.58
CA ASP A 2 12.46 7.58 3.48
C ASP A 2 13.93 7.10 3.41
N PRO A 3 14.20 5.81 3.18
CA PRO A 3 15.56 5.27 3.07
C PRO A 3 16.28 5.72 1.79
N ALA A 4 15.56 6.25 0.80
CA ALA A 4 16.13 6.77 -0.43
C ALA A 4 15.42 8.06 -0.90
N PRO A 5 16.14 9.07 -1.40
CA PRO A 5 15.53 10.30 -1.89
C PRO A 5 14.83 10.08 -3.24
N ALA A 6 13.70 10.74 -3.45
CA ALA A 6 12.98 10.68 -4.72
C ALA A 6 13.88 10.97 -5.94
N MET A 7 13.57 10.35 -7.08
CA MET A 7 14.13 10.67 -8.39
C MET A 7 13.78 12.11 -8.82
N PRO A 8 14.55 12.71 -9.74
CA PRO A 8 14.24 14.02 -10.31
C PRO A 8 12.82 14.09 -10.86
N LYS A 9 12.13 15.23 -10.63
CA LYS A 9 10.74 15.44 -11.08
C LYS A 9 10.56 15.37 -12.60
N SER A 10 11.64 15.44 -13.38
CA SER A 10 11.62 15.38 -14.84
C SER A 10 11.29 13.99 -15.40
N LYS A 11 11.42 12.91 -14.62
CA LYS A 11 11.09 11.55 -15.10
C LYS A 11 9.59 11.40 -15.29
N SER A 12 9.11 10.72 -16.33
CA SER A 12 7.69 10.40 -16.51
C SER A 12 7.24 9.29 -15.55
N THR A 13 5.94 8.96 -15.50
CA THR A 13 5.44 7.81 -14.69
C THR A 13 5.92 6.50 -15.29
N ASP A 14 5.92 6.39 -16.62
CA ASP A 14 6.41 5.20 -17.33
C ASP A 14 7.91 4.96 -17.08
N GLU A 15 8.72 6.03 -17.06
CA GLU A 15 10.15 5.90 -16.73
C GLU A 15 10.37 5.41 -15.31
N LEU A 16 9.57 5.88 -14.35
CA LEU A 16 9.66 5.42 -12.97
C LEU A 16 9.18 3.98 -12.83
N GLN A 17 8.11 3.60 -13.52
CA GLN A 17 7.63 2.22 -13.57
C GLN A 17 8.69 1.28 -14.14
N ALA A 18 9.34 1.67 -15.25
CA ALA A 18 10.41 0.89 -15.85
C ALA A 18 11.57 0.67 -14.86
N ILE A 19 11.95 1.70 -14.09
CA ILE A 19 12.99 1.57 -13.05
C ILE A 19 12.51 0.69 -11.89
N LEU A 20 11.24 0.83 -11.48
CA LEU A 20 10.64 0.08 -10.37
C LEU A 20 10.65 -1.43 -10.65
N LEU A 21 10.33 -1.83 -11.87
CA LEU A 21 10.19 -3.23 -12.29
C LEU A 21 11.50 -3.89 -12.75
N ASP A 22 12.56 -3.10 -12.96
CA ASP A 22 13.85 -3.61 -13.44
C ASP A 22 14.65 -4.25 -12.30
N THR A 23 14.55 -5.58 -12.19
CA THR A 23 15.23 -6.39 -11.16
C THR A 23 16.75 -6.46 -11.34
N SER A 24 17.30 -5.96 -12.47
CA SER A 24 18.74 -5.82 -12.65
C SER A 24 19.32 -4.57 -11.98
N ARG A 25 18.47 -3.62 -11.56
CA ARG A 25 18.87 -2.40 -10.87
C ARG A 25 19.08 -2.60 -9.38
N SER A 26 19.83 -1.67 -8.80
CA SER A 26 19.99 -1.60 -7.35
C SER A 26 18.64 -1.41 -6.65
N MET A 27 18.46 -2.02 -5.48
CA MET A 27 17.29 -1.75 -4.64
C MET A 27 17.16 -0.26 -4.32
N PHE A 28 18.28 0.44 -4.17
CA PHE A 28 18.29 1.88 -3.98
C PHE A 28 17.53 2.60 -5.11
N ASP A 29 17.87 2.37 -6.37
CA ASP A 29 17.19 3.03 -7.50
C ASP A 29 15.70 2.68 -7.59
N ARG A 30 15.37 1.41 -7.31
CA ARG A 30 13.98 0.93 -7.30
C ARG A 30 13.16 1.62 -6.20
N TYR A 31 13.71 1.76 -5.00
CA TYR A 31 13.10 2.51 -3.89
C TYR A 31 12.93 4.00 -4.23
N ARG A 32 13.92 4.63 -4.88
CA ARG A 32 13.79 6.02 -5.33
C ARG A 32 12.63 6.19 -6.32
N ALA A 33 12.44 5.22 -7.23
CA ALA A 33 11.32 5.24 -8.17
C ALA A 33 9.98 5.05 -7.46
N MET A 34 9.89 4.10 -6.52
CA MET A 34 8.73 3.87 -5.68
C MET A 34 8.30 5.11 -4.89
N PHE A 35 9.22 5.77 -4.18
CA PHE A 35 8.88 7.01 -3.46
C PHE A 35 8.53 8.17 -4.39
N SER A 36 9.13 8.24 -5.57
CA SER A 36 8.71 9.21 -6.60
C SER A 36 7.28 8.98 -7.08
N LEU A 37 6.86 7.72 -7.25
CA LEU A 37 5.48 7.37 -7.60
C LEU A 37 4.51 7.68 -6.46
N ARG A 38 4.85 7.32 -5.21
CA ARG A 38 4.08 7.68 -4.02
C ARG A 38 3.87 9.20 -3.93
N ASN A 39 4.92 9.98 -4.20
CA ASN A 39 4.87 11.45 -4.14
C ASN A 39 4.02 12.09 -5.26
N ARG A 40 3.53 11.31 -6.24
CA ARG A 40 2.58 11.74 -7.29
C ARG A 40 1.13 11.48 -6.91
N ASN A 41 0.86 11.30 -5.62
CA ASN A 41 -0.48 11.18 -5.09
C ASN A 41 -1.23 12.52 -5.12
N THR A 42 -1.70 12.91 -6.31
CA THR A 42 -2.51 14.12 -6.56
C THR A 42 -3.89 13.72 -7.12
N GLU A 43 -4.66 14.67 -7.67
CA GLU A 43 -5.99 14.40 -8.24
C GLU A 43 -5.99 13.31 -9.33
N ASP A 44 -4.88 13.11 -10.05
CA ASP A 44 -4.68 12.04 -11.03
C ASP A 44 -3.65 11.00 -10.54
N ALA A 45 -3.98 10.31 -9.46
CA ALA A 45 -3.15 9.27 -8.87
C ALA A 45 -3.31 7.89 -9.56
N ALA A 46 -4.14 7.76 -10.60
CA ALA A 46 -4.43 6.47 -11.24
C ALA A 46 -3.18 5.84 -11.88
N LEU A 47 -2.43 6.62 -12.68
CA LEU A 47 -1.21 6.16 -13.32
C LEU A 47 -0.09 5.77 -12.33
N PRO A 48 0.28 6.60 -11.33
CA PRO A 48 1.29 6.20 -10.36
C PRO A 48 0.85 5.00 -9.51
N THR A 49 -0.44 4.88 -9.19
CA THR A 49 -0.99 3.70 -8.49
C THR A 49 -0.87 2.45 -9.34
N GLN A 50 -1.21 2.51 -10.64
CA GLN A 50 -1.04 1.37 -11.54
C GLN A 50 0.44 0.96 -11.67
N ALA A 51 1.34 1.93 -11.74
CA ALA A 51 2.78 1.68 -11.76
C ALA A 51 3.25 0.99 -10.47
N LEU A 52 2.83 1.45 -9.29
CA LEU A 52 3.11 0.79 -8.03
C LEU A 52 2.52 -0.63 -7.98
N ALA A 53 1.25 -0.80 -8.37
CA ALA A 53 0.56 -2.09 -8.34
C ALA A 53 1.26 -3.16 -9.20
N SER A 54 1.86 -2.76 -10.33
CA SER A 54 2.61 -3.70 -11.18
C SER A 54 3.82 -4.34 -10.47
N ALA A 55 4.34 -3.72 -9.41
CA ALA A 55 5.46 -4.25 -8.63
C ALA A 55 5.07 -5.35 -7.63
N PHE A 56 3.78 -5.65 -7.44
CA PHE A 56 3.35 -6.84 -6.68
C PHE A 56 3.70 -8.16 -7.38
N GLN A 57 4.26 -8.13 -8.59
CA GLN A 57 4.81 -9.31 -9.26
C GLN A 57 6.30 -9.55 -8.95
N ASP A 58 6.95 -8.67 -8.18
CA ASP A 58 8.37 -8.83 -7.83
C ASP A 58 8.60 -10.12 -7.03
N THR A 59 9.77 -10.74 -7.17
CA THR A 59 10.11 -11.97 -6.42
C THR A 59 10.34 -11.74 -4.92
N SER A 60 10.75 -10.53 -4.52
CA SER A 60 11.06 -10.17 -3.15
C SER A 60 9.80 -9.81 -2.37
N ALA A 61 9.45 -10.65 -1.38
CA ALA A 61 8.34 -10.35 -0.47
C ALA A 61 8.55 -9.05 0.31
N LEU A 62 9.80 -8.70 0.65
CA LEU A 62 10.11 -7.44 1.32
C LEU A 62 9.81 -6.23 0.41
N PHE A 63 10.11 -6.35 -0.88
CA PHE A 63 9.81 -5.27 -1.83
C PHE A 63 8.30 -5.12 -2.02
N ARG A 64 7.57 -6.23 -2.20
CA ARG A 64 6.10 -6.20 -2.30
C ARG A 64 5.43 -5.62 -1.05
N HIS A 65 5.92 -5.96 0.13
CA HIS A 65 5.49 -5.33 1.39
C HIS A 65 5.67 -3.82 1.33
N GLU A 66 6.84 -3.33 0.93
CA GLU A 66 7.08 -1.89 0.82
C GLU A 66 6.14 -1.19 -0.18
N ILE A 67 5.74 -1.87 -1.27
CA ILE A 67 4.72 -1.36 -2.20
C ILE A 67 3.37 -1.16 -1.49
N ALA A 68 2.92 -2.14 -0.69
CA ALA A 68 1.71 -2.00 0.10
C ALA A 68 1.84 -0.86 1.13
N TYR A 69 2.98 -0.76 1.81
CA TYR A 69 3.27 0.31 2.77
C TYR A 69 3.14 1.70 2.13
N VAL A 70 3.79 1.94 0.98
CA VAL A 70 3.71 3.26 0.33
C VAL A 70 2.31 3.54 -0.22
N MET A 71 1.55 2.52 -0.65
CA MET A 71 0.14 2.70 -1.02
C MET A 71 -0.73 3.07 0.20
N GLY A 72 -0.45 2.54 1.38
CA GLY A 72 -1.07 2.96 2.64
C GLY A 72 -0.74 4.41 2.99
N GLN A 73 0.53 4.82 2.83
CA GLN A 73 0.95 6.22 3.02
C GLN A 73 0.27 7.20 2.06
N MET A 74 -0.15 6.74 0.88
CA MET A 74 -0.92 7.58 -0.05
C MET A 74 -2.31 7.91 0.50
N ALA A 75 -2.89 7.06 1.37
CA ALA A 75 -4.24 7.26 1.92
C ALA A 75 -5.28 7.63 0.85
N ASN A 76 -5.14 7.06 -0.35
CA ASN A 76 -5.95 7.41 -1.52
C ASN A 76 -6.80 6.20 -1.93
N PRO A 77 -8.14 6.33 -1.98
CA PRO A 77 -9.04 5.22 -2.36
C PRO A 77 -8.71 4.54 -3.69
N VAL A 78 -7.99 5.21 -4.61
CA VAL A 78 -7.56 4.60 -5.87
C VAL A 78 -6.67 3.36 -5.69
N THR A 79 -6.00 3.20 -4.54
CA THR A 79 -5.11 2.06 -4.25
C THR A 79 -5.87 0.83 -3.71
N VAL A 80 -7.12 1.01 -3.26
CA VAL A 80 -7.92 -0.03 -2.60
C VAL A 80 -8.05 -1.30 -3.43
N PRO A 81 -8.34 -1.25 -4.76
CA PRO A 81 -8.42 -2.47 -5.56
C PRO A 81 -7.13 -3.29 -5.55
N ALA A 82 -5.96 -2.64 -5.64
CA ALA A 82 -4.67 -3.33 -5.64
C ALA A 82 -4.35 -3.96 -4.28
N LEU A 83 -4.60 -3.24 -3.18
CA LEU A 83 -4.37 -3.73 -1.82
C LEU A 83 -5.32 -4.89 -1.47
N LYS A 84 -6.56 -4.81 -1.93
CA LYS A 84 -7.55 -5.89 -1.77
C LYS A 84 -7.08 -7.18 -2.44
N GLU A 85 -6.62 -7.12 -3.69
CA GLU A 85 -6.09 -8.30 -4.40
C GLU A 85 -4.90 -8.94 -3.65
N VAL A 86 -4.06 -8.13 -3.01
CA VAL A 86 -2.95 -8.63 -2.19
C VAL A 86 -3.44 -9.31 -0.92
N LEU A 87 -4.39 -8.71 -0.20
CA LEU A 87 -4.93 -9.28 1.04
C LEU A 87 -5.65 -10.61 0.78
N ILE A 88 -6.41 -10.72 -0.31
CA ILE A 88 -7.20 -11.94 -0.60
C ILE A 88 -6.36 -13.09 -1.14
N ASN A 89 -5.16 -12.82 -1.64
CA ASN A 89 -4.31 -13.84 -2.23
C ASN A 89 -3.67 -14.73 -1.15
N GLU A 90 -4.25 -15.92 -0.92
CA GLU A 90 -3.72 -16.89 0.05
C GLU A 90 -2.31 -17.41 -0.29
N ALA A 91 -1.87 -17.31 -1.55
CA ALA A 91 -0.52 -17.68 -1.97
C ALA A 91 0.51 -16.56 -1.72
N GLU A 92 0.07 -15.35 -1.39
CA GLU A 92 0.95 -14.26 -1.03
C GLU A 92 1.54 -14.46 0.37
N HIS A 93 2.79 -14.04 0.54
CA HIS A 93 3.49 -14.11 1.80
C HIS A 93 2.75 -13.27 2.86
N ARG A 94 2.48 -13.87 4.04
CA ARG A 94 1.78 -13.24 5.16
C ARG A 94 2.26 -11.83 5.54
N MET A 95 3.56 -11.54 5.31
CA MET A 95 4.15 -10.22 5.53
C MET A 95 3.53 -9.14 4.61
N VAL A 96 3.39 -9.47 3.33
CA VAL A 96 2.81 -8.55 2.35
C VAL A 96 1.31 -8.39 2.61
N ARG A 97 0.64 -9.48 3.01
CA ARG A 97 -0.80 -9.48 3.34
C ARG A 97 -1.12 -8.63 4.58
N HIS A 98 -0.30 -8.68 5.64
CA HIS A 98 -0.53 -7.81 6.81
C HIS A 98 -0.38 -6.34 6.43
N GLU A 99 0.63 -6.02 5.61
CA GLU A 99 0.89 -4.63 5.21
C GLU A 99 -0.25 -4.10 4.33
N ALA A 100 -0.82 -4.96 3.47
CA ALA A 100 -2.03 -4.62 2.74
C ALA A 100 -3.24 -4.36 3.66
N ALA A 101 -3.41 -5.15 4.72
CA ALA A 101 -4.46 -4.91 5.71
C ALA A 101 -4.27 -3.58 6.45
N GLU A 102 -3.05 -3.25 6.89
CA GLU A 102 -2.76 -1.97 7.54
C GLU A 102 -2.99 -0.79 6.59
N ALA A 103 -2.55 -0.91 5.34
CA ALA A 103 -2.78 0.09 4.30
C ALA A 103 -4.27 0.34 4.04
N LEU A 104 -5.09 -0.72 4.00
CA LEU A 104 -6.56 -0.62 3.88
C LEU A 104 -7.16 0.09 5.11
N GLY A 105 -6.66 -0.19 6.32
CA GLY A 105 -7.05 0.54 7.54
C GLY A 105 -6.75 2.03 7.48
N ALA A 106 -5.57 2.40 6.97
CA ALA A 106 -5.18 3.80 6.81
C ALA A 106 -6.04 4.56 5.78
N ILE A 107 -6.60 3.86 4.80
CA ILE A 107 -7.49 4.45 3.77
C ILE A 107 -8.93 4.55 4.27
N GLY A 108 -9.43 3.51 4.94
CA GLY A 108 -10.67 3.55 5.71
C GLY A 108 -11.97 3.81 4.93
N THR A 109 -12.06 3.41 3.66
CA THR A 109 -13.36 3.41 2.97
C THR A 109 -14.25 2.26 3.47
N ALA A 110 -15.57 2.34 3.20
CA ALA A 110 -16.48 1.25 3.50
C ALA A 110 -16.04 -0.09 2.86
N GLU A 111 -15.48 -0.04 1.65
CA GLU A 111 -14.91 -1.24 1.01
C GLU A 111 -13.71 -1.81 1.78
N CYS A 112 -12.87 -0.95 2.38
CA CYS A 112 -11.77 -1.38 3.23
C CYS A 112 -12.31 -2.09 4.48
N GLU A 113 -13.29 -1.50 5.14
CA GLU A 113 -13.91 -2.07 6.34
C GLU A 113 -14.52 -3.45 6.06
N ASP A 114 -15.27 -3.57 4.95
CA ASP A 114 -15.90 -4.82 4.54
C ASP A 114 -14.88 -5.94 4.32
N ILE A 115 -13.79 -5.65 3.60
CA ILE A 115 -12.78 -6.69 3.35
C ILE A 115 -11.99 -7.04 4.62
N LEU A 116 -11.65 -6.07 5.47
CA LEU A 116 -10.91 -6.33 6.71
C LEU A 116 -11.69 -7.25 7.65
N LYS A 117 -13.02 -7.08 7.76
CA LYS A 117 -13.89 -7.96 8.55
C LYS A 117 -13.85 -9.42 8.09
N VAL A 118 -13.70 -9.67 6.78
CA VAL A 118 -13.58 -11.02 6.23
C VAL A 118 -12.31 -11.72 6.75
N TYR A 119 -11.21 -10.97 6.88
CA TYR A 119 -9.89 -11.51 7.24
C TYR A 119 -9.56 -11.48 8.75
N LEU A 120 -10.51 -11.11 9.60
CA LEU A 120 -10.42 -11.32 11.07
C LEU A 120 -10.24 -12.79 11.49
N LYS A 121 -10.49 -13.74 10.58
CA LYS A 121 -10.32 -15.18 10.80
C LYS A 121 -9.25 -15.81 9.91
N ASP A 122 -8.37 -14.99 9.32
CA ASP A 122 -7.28 -15.48 8.48
C ASP A 122 -6.43 -16.56 9.18
N ALA A 123 -5.87 -17.51 8.42
CA ALA A 123 -5.03 -18.56 9.01
C ALA A 123 -3.78 -18.00 9.72
N HIS A 124 -3.23 -16.88 9.24
CA HIS A 124 -2.06 -16.25 9.81
C HIS A 124 -2.42 -15.21 10.87
N GLN A 125 -1.87 -15.38 12.08
CA GLN A 125 -2.10 -14.48 13.20
C GLN A 125 -1.79 -13.01 12.86
N VAL A 126 -0.66 -12.75 12.20
CA VAL A 126 -0.25 -11.39 11.82
C VAL A 126 -1.28 -10.69 10.90
N VAL A 127 -1.96 -11.44 10.03
CA VAL A 127 -2.98 -10.87 9.14
C VAL A 127 -4.24 -10.54 9.95
N ARG A 128 -4.67 -11.45 10.83
CA ARG A 128 -5.82 -11.21 11.72
C ARG A 128 -5.62 -9.98 12.60
N GLU A 129 -4.47 -9.90 13.27
CA GLU A 129 -4.14 -8.81 14.19
C GLU A 129 -4.03 -7.47 13.45
N SER A 130 -3.43 -7.44 12.25
CA SER A 130 -3.42 -6.23 11.42
C SER A 130 -4.82 -5.83 10.96
N CYS A 131 -5.72 -6.77 10.66
CA CYS A 131 -7.12 -6.46 10.36
C CYS A 131 -7.88 -5.91 11.57
N GLU A 132 -7.67 -6.46 12.76
CA GLU A 132 -8.25 -5.96 14.01
C GLU A 132 -7.83 -4.50 14.26
N VAL A 133 -6.52 -4.23 14.22
CA VAL A 133 -5.98 -2.87 14.41
C VAL A 133 -6.46 -1.92 13.31
N ALA A 134 -6.52 -2.37 12.06
CA ALA A 134 -7.01 -1.57 10.94
C ALA A 134 -8.48 -1.16 11.13
N LEU A 135 -9.34 -2.05 11.63
CA LEU A 135 -10.73 -1.74 11.94
C LEU A 135 -10.85 -0.78 13.12
N ASP A 136 -10.07 -0.97 14.18
CA ASP A 136 -10.03 -0.03 15.32
C ASP A 136 -9.62 1.39 14.87
N ILE A 137 -8.67 1.49 13.93
CA ILE A 137 -8.27 2.76 13.33
C ILE A 137 -9.45 3.39 12.57
N ILE A 138 -10.14 2.62 11.73
CA ILE A 138 -11.32 3.10 10.98
C ILE A 138 -12.39 3.62 11.95
N ASP A 139 -12.71 2.83 12.97
CA ASP A 139 -13.72 3.17 13.98
C ASP A 139 -13.33 4.44 14.77
N TYR A 140 -12.04 4.60 15.11
CA TYR A 140 -11.53 5.79 15.79
C TYR A 140 -11.74 7.06 14.95
N TRP A 141 -11.44 7.01 13.65
CA TRP A 141 -11.60 8.16 12.76
C TRP A 141 -13.04 8.40 12.31
N ALA A 142 -13.91 7.38 12.36
CA ALA A 142 -15.33 7.47 12.03
C ALA A 142 -16.18 8.11 13.14
N GLN A 143 -15.72 8.07 14.39
CA GLN A 143 -16.41 8.74 15.50
C GLN A 143 -16.48 10.25 15.23
N PRO A 144 -17.65 10.90 15.43
CA PRO A 144 -17.72 12.35 15.43
C PRO A 144 -16.72 12.82 16.48
N GLN A 145 -15.69 13.58 16.08
CA GLN A 145 -14.76 14.17 17.03
C GLN A 145 -15.60 14.90 18.07
N ALA A 146 -15.77 14.30 19.24
CA ALA A 146 -16.52 14.88 20.32
C ALA A 146 -15.85 16.23 20.57
N GLN A 147 -16.65 17.28 20.38
CA GLN A 147 -16.27 18.66 20.60
C GLN A 147 -15.52 18.78 21.92
N ASN A 148 -14.19 18.94 21.83
CA ASN A 148 -13.35 19.43 22.92
C ASN A 148 -12.71 20.69 22.32
N ALA A 149 -13.26 21.90 22.50
CA ALA A 149 -13.46 22.62 23.77
C ALA A 149 -12.12 22.85 24.49
#